data_AF-A0A444I2G8-F1
#
_entry.id   AF-A0A444I2G8-F1
#
_cell.length_a   1.000
_cell.length_b   1.000
_cell.length_c   1.000
_cell.angle_alpha   90.00
_cell.angle_beta   90.00
_cell.angle_gamma   90.00
#
_symmetry.space_group_name_H-M   'P 1'
#
loop_
_entity.id
_entity.type
_entity.pdbx_description
1 polymer ?
#
loop_
_entity_poly.entity_id
_entity_poly.type
_entity_poly.pdbx_seq_one_letter_code
_entity_poly.pdbx_strand_id
1 'polypeptide(L)' 'IERIETRSPVELLASGIGHDVTRYYRRAVTIVDADELAGAMTEQLASLFEDQSVQPRGGRIRRAG' A
#
# COMPACT_ATOMS: atom_id res chain seq x y z
N ILE A 1 -2.79 13.06 -9.04
CA ILE A 1 -2.63 11.69 -8.48
C ILE A 1 -3.29 11.58 -7.11
N GLU A 2 -3.25 12.64 -6.30
CA GLU A 2 -3.91 12.76 -4.98
C GLU A 2 -5.34 12.20 -4.89
N ARG A 3 -6.20 12.43 -5.90
CA ARG A 3 -7.58 11.90 -5.91
C ARG A 3 -7.63 10.36 -5.91
N ILE A 4 -6.67 9.71 -6.57
CA ILE A 4 -6.53 8.25 -6.61
C ILE A 4 -5.95 7.76 -5.28
N GLU A 5 -4.98 8.47 -4.70
CA GLU A 5 -4.36 8.10 -3.43
C GLU A 5 -5.29 8.25 -2.21
N THR A 6 -6.26 9.16 -2.25
CA THR A 6 -7.02 9.55 -1.05
C THR A 6 -8.53 9.30 -1.13
N ARG A 7 -9.10 9.18 -2.33
CA ARG A 7 -10.57 9.15 -2.52
C ARG A 7 -11.05 8.03 -3.45
N SER A 8 -10.15 7.17 -3.92
CA SER A 8 -10.50 6.07 -4.81
C SER A 8 -10.61 4.77 -4.01
N PRO A 9 -11.54 3.87 -4.38
CA PRO A 9 -11.59 2.52 -3.83
C PRO A 9 -10.42 1.63 -4.30
N VAL A 10 -9.50 2.15 -5.12
CA VAL A 10 -8.35 1.42 -5.65
C VAL A 10 -7.10 1.74 -4.85
N GLU A 11 -6.27 0.74 -4.62
CA GLU A 11 -4.97 0.93 -3.99
C GLU A 11 -3.91 1.25 -5.05
N LEU A 12 -3.26 2.41 -4.89
CA LEU A 12 -2.14 2.84 -5.72
C LEU A 12 -0.80 2.47 -5.06
N LEU A 13 0.07 1.80 -5.82
CA LEU A 13 1.47 1.54 -5.50
C LEU A 13 2.32 1.89 -6.74
N ALA A 14 3.43 2.61 -6.54
CA ALA A 14 4.38 2.91 -7.61
C ALA A 14 5.64 2.03 -7.49
N SER A 15 6.14 1.51 -8.62
CA SER A 15 7.40 0.78 -8.69
C SER A 15 8.37 1.46 -9.65
N GLY A 16 9.52 1.90 -9.15
CA GLY A 16 10.59 2.50 -9.95
C GLY A 16 11.78 1.54 -10.09
N ILE A 17 12.23 1.28 -11.31
CA ILE A 17 13.43 0.47 -11.58
C ILE A 17 14.60 1.41 -11.83
N GLY A 18 15.65 1.32 -11.01
CA GLY A 18 16.87 2.13 -11.13
C GLY A 18 16.68 3.62 -10.87
N HIS A 19 15.52 4.06 -10.38
CA HIS A 19 15.24 5.45 -10.05
C HIS A 19 14.24 5.61 -8.90
N ASP A 20 14.44 6.62 -8.08
CA ASP A 20 13.59 6.91 -6.92
C ASP A 20 12.28 7.60 -7.33
N VAL A 21 11.16 6.94 -7.04
CA VAL A 21 9.79 7.43 -7.28
C VAL A 21 9.06 7.84 -6.00
N THR A 22 9.68 7.67 -4.82
CA THR A 22 9.09 7.98 -3.50
C THR A 22 8.76 9.46 -3.32
N ARG A 23 9.41 10.33 -4.11
CA ARG A 23 9.17 11.77 -4.13
C ARG A 23 7.76 12.15 -4.59
N TYR A 24 7.11 11.31 -5.39
CA TYR A 24 5.84 11.63 -6.04
C TYR A 24 4.69 10.73 -5.61
N TYR A 25 4.97 9.59 -5.00
CA TYR A 25 3.97 8.61 -4.61
C TYR A 25 4.15 8.21 -3.16
N ARG A 26 3.06 8.23 -2.41
CA ARG A 26 3.09 7.95 -0.97
C ARG A 26 3.47 6.50 -0.64
N ARG A 27 3.03 5.56 -1.50
CA ARG A 27 3.39 4.14 -1.41
C ARG A 27 4.18 3.80 -2.66
N ALA A 28 5.47 3.59 -2.47
CA ALA A 28 6.37 3.31 -3.57
C ALA A 28 7.48 2.35 -3.17
N VAL A 29 7.91 1.56 -4.14
CA VAL A 29 9.06 0.66 -4.05
C VAL A 29 10.05 1.06 -5.13
N THR A 30 11.32 1.07 -4.78
CA THR A 30 12.41 1.23 -5.73
C THR A 30 13.18 -0.08 -5.78
N ILE A 31 13.26 -0.67 -6.97
CA ILE A 31 14.09 -1.85 -7.22
C ILE A 31 15.31 -1.45 -8.04
N VAL A 32 16.40 -2.17 -7.86
CA VAL A 32 17.68 -1.79 -8.48
C VAL A 32 17.71 -2.21 -9.95
N ASP A 33 17.19 -3.41 -10.24
CA ASP A 33 17.14 -3.98 -11.58
C ASP A 33 15.77 -4.62 -11.89
N ALA A 34 15.60 -5.05 -13.14
CA ALA A 34 14.35 -5.66 -13.60
C ALA A 34 14.19 -7.13 -13.16
N ASP A 35 15.29 -7.80 -12.81
CA ASP A 35 15.25 -9.20 -12.38
C ASP A 35 14.61 -9.32 -10.99
N GLU A 36 14.76 -8.29 -10.15
CA GLU A 36 14.10 -8.16 -8.86
C GLU A 36 12.59 -7.88 -8.94
N LEU A 37 12.06 -7.49 -10.11
CA LEU A 37 10.68 -7.05 -10.26
C LEU A 37 9.68 -8.15 -9.88
N ALA A 38 9.93 -9.39 -10.28
CA ALA A 38 9.01 -10.50 -10.02
C ALA A 38 8.88 -10.79 -8.51
N GLY A 39 10.01 -10.76 -7.80
CA GLY A 39 10.05 -10.91 -6.33
C GLY A 39 9.32 -9.76 -5.64
N ALA A 40 9.68 -8.53 -6.00
CA ALA A 40 9.05 -7.33 -5.45
C ALA A 40 7.53 -7.30 -5.69
N MET A 41 7.05 -7.65 -6.90
CA MET A 41 5.62 -7.72 -7.18
C MET A 41 4.90 -8.77 -6.32
N THR A 42 5.54 -9.92 -6.08
CA THR A 42 4.96 -10.99 -5.26
C THR A 42 4.81 -10.54 -3.80
N GLU A 43 5.83 -9.90 -3.23
CA GLU A 43 5.79 -9.37 -1.87
C GLU A 43 4.74 -8.26 -1.72
N GLN A 44 4.67 -7.35 -2.69
CA GLN A 44 3.70 -6.25 -2.67
C GLN A 44 2.26 -6.77 -2.78
N LEU A 45 2.02 -7.78 -3.62
CA LEU A 45 0.71 -8.43 -3.70
C LEU A 45 0.37 -9.16 -2.40
N ALA A 46 1.32 -9.86 -1.78
CA ALA A 46 1.10 -10.54 -0.51
C ALA A 46 0.69 -9.55 0.60
N SER A 47 1.36 -8.39 0.68
CA SER A 47 1.07 -7.34 1.66
C SER A 47 -0.37 -6.83 1.60
N LEU A 48 -1.00 -6.75 0.41
CA LEU A 48 -2.40 -6.33 0.25
C LEU A 48 -3.41 -7.28 0.95
N PHE A 49 -3.05 -8.56 1.11
CA PHE A 49 -3.90 -9.56 1.75
C PHE A 49 -3.66 -9.63 3.26
N GLU A 50 -2.47 -9.28 3.73
CA GLU A 50 -2.13 -9.25 5.16
C GLU A 50 -2.80 -8.06 5.87
N ASP A 51 -2.82 -6.87 5.23
CA ASP A 51 -3.33 -5.62 5.83
C ASP A 51 -4.85 -5.62 6.07
N GLN A 52 -5.60 -6.53 5.44
CA GLN A 52 -7.07 -6.64 5.63
C GLN A 52 -7.47 -7.39 6.92
N SER A 53 -6.52 -8.05 7.60
CA SER A 53 -6.79 -8.87 8.78
C SER A 53 -6.99 -8.06 10.08
N VAL A 54 -6.72 -6.75 10.08
CA VAL A 54 -6.76 -5.90 11.28
C VAL A 54 -7.73 -4.72 11.12
N GLN A 55 -9.03 -5.01 10.99
CA GLN A 55 -10.05 -4.02 11.36
C GLN A 55 -10.74 -4.47 12.66
N PRO A 56 -10.32 -3.98 13.85
CA PRO A 56 -11.13 -4.13 15.04
C PRO A 56 -12.41 -3.32 14.85
N ARG A 57 -13.49 -3.99 14.41
CA ARG A 57 -14.84 -3.41 14.38
C ARG A 57 -15.15 -2.89 15.78
N GLY A 58 -15.38 -1.58 15.87
CA GLY A 58 -15.43 -0.83 17.11
C GLY A 58 -16.36 -1.41 18.17
N GLY A 59 -15.78 -1.78 19.31
CA GLY A 59 -16.50 -2.00 20.56
C GLY A 59 -16.64 -0.70 21.35
N ARG A 60 -17.31 0.32 20.80
CA ARG A 60 -17.67 1.52 21.58
C ARG A 60 -19.01 1.29 22.26
N ILE A 61 -19.02 0.52 23.34
CA ILE A 61 -20.11 0.56 24.32
C ILE A 61 -19.72 1.56 25.40
N ARG A 62 -20.12 2.82 25.22
CA ARG A 62 -20.26 3.75 26.33
C ARG A 62 -21.67 3.55 26.90
N ARG A 63 -21.80 2.82 28.01
CA ARG A 63 -23.00 2.91 28.85
C ARG A 63 -22.80 4.07 29.83
N ALA A 64 -23.69 5.03 29.75
CA ALA A 64 -23.83 6.14 30.69
C ALA A 64 -24.18 5.60 32.09
N GLY A 65 -23.64 6.25 33.12
CA GLY A 65 -24.15 6.18 34.49
C GLY A 65 -25.28 7.16 34.71
#